data_AF-A0A7Y3TZ14-F1
#
_entry.id   AF-A0A7Y3TZ14-F1
#
_cell.length_a   1.000
_cell.length_b   1.000
_cell.length_c   1.000
_cell.angle_alpha   90.00
_cell.angle_beta   90.00
_cell.angle_gamma   90.00
#
_symmetry.space_group_name_H-M   'P 1'
#
loop_
_entity.id
_entity.type
_entity.pdbx_description
1 polymer ?
#
loop_
_entity_poly.entity_id
_entity_poly.type
_entity_poly.pdbx_seq_one_letter_code
_entity_poly.pdbx_strand_id
1 'polypeptide(L)'
;MFIYTYRRAWIRGFIDGERGQPHETQKGIPGFRYTNGWIEGHAKRHGHAYGLGDISEDELEKARENTPSPEQHAWDTVSWLR
;
A
#
# COMPACT_ATOMS: atom_id res chain seq x y z
N MET A 1 -7.07 10.75 17.99
CA MET A 1 -7.89 9.93 17.05
C MET A 1 -7.60 10.28 15.59
N PHE A 2 -7.72 11.56 15.19
CA PHE A 2 -7.49 12.02 13.81
C PHE A 2 -6.10 11.68 13.23
N ILE A 3 -5.01 11.90 13.98
CA ILE A 3 -3.64 11.62 13.51
C ILE A 3 -3.48 10.15 13.09
N TYR A 4 -4.00 9.21 13.89
CA TYR A 4 -3.93 7.78 13.62
C TYR A 4 -4.72 7.38 12.36
N THR A 5 -5.91 7.96 12.15
CA THR A 5 -6.72 7.69 10.94
C THR A 5 -6.03 8.19 9.68
N TYR A 6 -5.43 9.39 9.73
CA TYR A 6 -4.71 9.99 8.62
C TYR A 6 -3.43 9.21 8.30
N ARG A 7 -2.74 8.72 9.35
CA ARG A 7 -1.55 7.87 9.23
C ARG A 7 -1.88 6.54 8.55
N ARG A 8 -2.91 5.85 9.04
CA ARG A 8 -3.38 4.58 8.44
C ARG A 8 -3.84 4.75 6.99
N ALA A 9 -4.52 5.85 6.68
CA ALA A 9 -4.94 6.16 5.31
C ALA A 9 -3.75 6.30 4.36
N TRP A 10 -2.70 7.01 4.80
CA TRP A 10 -1.47 7.14 4.03
C TRP A 10 -0.77 5.79 3.83
N ILE A 11 -0.62 5.00 4.91
CA ILE A 11 0.03 3.67 4.83
C ILE A 11 -0.73 2.76 3.86
N ARG A 12 -2.07 2.77 3.93
CA ARG A 12 -2.90 1.98 3.03
C ARG A 12 -2.70 2.39 1.57
N GLY A 13 -2.72 3.70 1.31
CA GLY A 13 -2.43 4.24 -0.02
C GLY A 13 -1.06 3.80 -0.52
N PHE A 14 -0.03 3.94 0.31
CA PHE A 14 1.33 3.55 -0.03
C PHE A 14 1.45 2.08 -0.44
N ILE A 15 0.86 1.18 0.34
CA ILE A 15 0.87 -0.25 0.04
C ILE A 15 0.13 -0.53 -1.28
N ASP A 16 -1.03 0.08 -1.49
CA ASP A 16 -1.82 -0.10 -2.72
C ASP A 16 -1.04 0.40 -3.96
N GLY A 17 -0.39 1.56 -3.86
CA GLY A 17 0.43 2.14 -4.92
C GLY A 17 1.69 1.31 -5.21
N GLU A 18 2.35 0.81 -4.17
CA GLU A 18 3.53 -0.08 -4.28
C GLU A 18 3.15 -1.41 -4.96
N ARG A 19 1.98 -1.96 -4.63
CA ARG A 19 1.41 -3.15 -5.28
C ARG A 19 0.83 -2.85 -6.68
N GLY A 20 0.76 -1.58 -7.07
CA GLY A 20 0.16 -1.07 -8.31
C GLY A 20 -1.30 -1.42 -8.50
N GLN A 21 -2.05 -1.42 -7.39
CA GLN A 21 -3.50 -1.41 -7.43
C GLN A 21 -3.99 -0.10 -8.05
N PRO A 22 -5.12 -0.10 -8.77
CA PRO A 22 -5.74 1.13 -9.25
C PRO A 22 -6.05 2.07 -8.07
N HIS A 23 -5.92 3.38 -8.31
CA HIS A 23 -6.25 4.38 -7.30
C HIS A 23 -7.76 4.45 -7.08
N GLU A 24 -8.21 4.08 -5.89
CA GLU A 24 -9.63 4.12 -5.52
C GLU A 24 -9.82 4.72 -4.13
N THR A 25 -10.55 5.84 -4.05
CA THR A 25 -10.86 6.46 -2.76
C THR A 25 -12.08 5.81 -2.12
N GLN A 26 -11.94 5.37 -0.86
CA GLN A 26 -13.01 4.69 -0.13
C GLN A 26 -13.68 5.62 0.87
N LYS A 27 -15.01 5.48 1.02
CA LYS A 27 -15.78 6.23 2.01
C LYS A 27 -15.29 5.91 3.43
N GLY A 28 -15.01 6.96 4.22
CA GLY A 28 -14.49 6.81 5.59
C GLY A 28 -12.97 6.78 5.69
N ILE A 29 -12.25 6.75 4.57
CA ILE A 29 -10.80 6.97 4.52
C ILE A 29 -10.52 8.44 4.16
N PRO A 30 -9.64 9.13 4.90
CA PRO A 30 -9.13 10.44 4.50
C PRO A 30 -8.49 10.42 3.11
N GLY A 31 -9.26 10.77 2.07
CA GLY A 31 -8.89 10.61 0.66
C GLY A 31 -7.58 11.30 0.28
N PHE A 32 -7.33 12.53 0.76
CA PHE A 32 -6.06 13.23 0.51
C PHE A 32 -4.85 12.46 1.02
N ARG A 33 -4.92 11.88 2.23
CA ARG A 33 -3.81 11.10 2.79
C ARG A 33 -3.58 9.80 2.04
N TYR A 34 -4.67 9.12 1.70
CA TYR A 34 -4.62 7.91 0.88
C TYR A 34 -3.95 8.19 -0.47
N THR A 35 -4.38 9.22 -1.19
CA THR A 35 -3.81 9.59 -2.49
C THR A 35 -2.32 9.90 -2.40
N ASN A 36 -1.89 10.64 -1.38
CA ASN A 36 -0.46 10.94 -1.20
C ASN A 36 0.36 9.67 -1.02
N GLY A 37 -0.09 8.79 -0.13
CA GLY A 37 0.56 7.50 0.07
C GLY A 37 0.63 6.71 -1.23
N TRP A 38 -0.49 6.62 -1.97
CA TRP A 38 -0.54 5.89 -3.24
C TRP A 38 0.44 6.41 -4.28
N ILE A 39 0.57 7.74 -4.42
CA ILE A 39 1.55 8.34 -5.33
C ILE A 39 2.97 7.97 -4.93
N GLU A 40 3.29 8.02 -3.63
CA GLU A 40 4.63 7.70 -3.11
C GLU A 40 4.95 6.20 -3.24
N GLY A 41 3.98 5.32 -2.99
CA GLY A 41 4.12 3.88 -3.22
C GLY A 41 4.27 3.53 -4.71
N HIS A 42 3.51 4.21 -5.57
CA HIS A 42 3.62 4.06 -7.02
C HIS A 42 4.98 4.58 -7.53
N ALA A 43 5.46 5.71 -7.00
CA ALA A 43 6.80 6.21 -7.27
C ALA A 43 7.88 5.20 -6.88
N LYS A 44 7.77 4.59 -5.69
CA LYS A 44 8.64 3.50 -5.25
C LYS A 44 8.64 2.33 -6.24
N ARG A 45 7.46 1.88 -6.67
CA ARG A 45 7.31 0.78 -7.65
C ARG A 45 8.06 1.03 -8.96
N HIS A 46 8.05 2.27 -9.46
CA HIS A 46 8.73 2.65 -10.71
C HIS A 46 10.19 3.08 -10.52
N GLY A 47 10.75 2.96 -9.31
CA GLY A 47 12.13 3.34 -9.02
C GLY A 47 12.37 4.85 -8.96
N HIS A 48 11.31 5.65 -8.77
CA HIS A 48 11.41 7.08 -8.54
C HIS A 48 11.68 7.41 -7.07
N ALA A 49 12.16 8.62 -6.79
CA ALA A 49 12.29 9.11 -5.43
C ALA A 49 10.91 9.19 -4.76
N TYR A 50 10.83 8.72 -3.52
CA TYR A 50 9.63 8.76 -2.68
C TYR A 50 10.03 9.09 -1.24
N GLY A 51 9.06 9.60 -0.46
CA GLY A 51 9.24 9.87 0.96
C GLY A 51 8.32 9.00 1.80
N LEU A 52 8.80 8.56 2.96
CA LEU A 52 7.97 7.90 3.97
C LEU A 52 7.36 8.90 4.99
N GLY A 53 7.70 10.18 4.87
CA GLY A 53 7.24 11.23 5.78
C GLY A 53 7.62 10.92 7.23
N ASP A 54 6.61 10.77 8.09
CA ASP A 54 6.72 10.45 9.51
C ASP A 54 6.56 8.95 9.83
N ILE A 55 6.46 8.09 8.81
CA ILE A 55 6.31 6.63 8.93
C ILE A 55 7.69 5.95 8.93
N SER A 56 7.91 5.03 9.86
CA SER A 56 9.07 4.14 9.85
C SER A 56 8.85 2.93 8.94
N GLU A 57 9.91 2.39 8.35
CA GLU A 57 9.83 1.15 7.56
C GLU A 57 9.20 -0.01 8.34
N ASP A 58 9.56 -0.20 9.62
CA ASP A 58 8.98 -1.22 10.50
C ASP A 58 7.43 -1.14 10.62
N GLU A 59 6.89 0.09 10.60
CA GLU A 59 5.44 0.30 10.68
C GLU A 59 4.78 -0.08 9.36
N LEU A 60 5.45 0.23 8.25
CA LEU A 60 5.00 -0.11 6.92
C LEU A 60 5.03 -1.64 6.70
N GLU A 61 6.07 -2.32 7.17
CA GLU A 61 6.18 -3.78 7.13
C GLU A 61 5.09 -4.47 7.94
N LYS A 62 4.86 -4.04 9.19
CA LYS A 62 3.73 -4.54 10.00
C LYS A 62 2.38 -4.32 9.32
N ALA A 63 2.21 -3.19 8.63
CA ALA A 63 0.98 -2.92 7.90
C ALA A 63 0.82 -3.79 6.64
N ARG A 64 1.92 -4.20 5.99
CA ARG A 64 1.91 -5.16 4.88
C ARG A 64 1.50 -6.55 5.35
N GLU A 65 1.99 -7.00 6.51
CA GLU A 65 1.60 -8.28 7.12
C GLU A 65 0.10 -8.31 7.47
N ASN A 66 -0.43 -7.19 7.94
CA ASN A 66 -1.84 -7.05 8.28
C ASN A 66 -2.74 -6.73 7.07
N THR A 67 -2.17 -6.42 5.91
CA THR A 67 -2.94 -6.24 4.69
C THR A 67 -2.99 -7.58 3.95
N PRO A 68 -4.15 -8.26 3.87
CA PRO A 68 -4.23 -9.54 3.18
C PRO A 68 -3.59 -9.38 1.80
N SER A 69 -2.61 -10.25 1.53
CA SER A 69 -2.12 -10.45 0.17
C SER A 69 -3.34 -10.69 -0.72
N PRO A 70 -3.38 -10.18 -1.97
CA PRO A 70 -4.29 -10.77 -2.95
C PRO A 70 -4.04 -12.28 -2.89
N GLU A 71 -5.12 -13.05 -2.75
CA GLU A 71 -5.11 -14.48 -2.51
C GLU A 71 -4.02 -15.14 -3.36
N GLN A 72 -2.99 -15.70 -2.71
CA GLN A 72 -2.11 -16.66 -3.38
C GLN A 72 -3.01 -17.85 -3.67
N HIS A 73 -3.46 -17.98 -4.90
CA HIS A 73 -4.27 -19.12 -5.24
C HIS A 73 -3.34 -20.34 -5.39
N ALA A 74 -3.81 -21.52 -4.99
CA ALA A 74 -3.00 -22.75 -5.03
C ALA A 74 -2.40 -23.09 -6.42
N TRP A 75 -2.92 -22.47 -7.49
CA TRP A 75 -2.47 -22.64 -8.87
C TRP A 75 -1.35 -21.68 -9.30
N ASP A 76 -1.01 -20.67 -8.50
CA ASP A 76 0.14 -19.77 -8.74
C ASP A 76 1.50 -20.50 -8.57
N THR A 77 1.52 -21.62 -7.85
CA THR A 77 2.68 -22.50 -7.68
C THR A 77 2.74 -23.66 -8.69
N VAL A 78 1.76 -23.77 -9.60
CA VAL A 78 1.74 -24.86 -10.58
C VAL A 78 2.52 -24.42 -11.82
N SER A 79 3.72 -25.00 -12.01
CA SER A 79 4.47 -24.86 -13.25
C SER A 79 3.76 -25.63 -14.37
N TRP A 80 3.16 -24.92 -15.32
CA TRP A 80 2.50 -25.48 -16.51
C TRP A 80 3.46 -25.86 -17.64
N LEU A 81 4.77 -25.77 -17.41
CA LEU A 81 5.79 -26.24 -18.33
C LEU A 81 6.18 -27.68 -17.98
N ARG A 82 5.48 -28.62 -18.59
CA ARG A 82 5.93 -29.99 -18.82
C ARG A 82 5.82 -30.32 -20.29
#